data_AF-A0A936QM23-F1
#
_entry.id   AF-A0A936QM23-F1
#
_cell.length_a   1.000
_cell.length_b   1.000
_cell.length_c   1.000
_cell.angle_alpha   90.00
_cell.angle_beta   90.00
_cell.angle_gamma   90.00
#
_symmetry.space_group_name_H-M   'P 1'
#
loop_
_entity.id
_entity.type
_entity.pdbx_description
1 polymer ?
#
loop_
_entity_poly.entity_id
_entity_poly.type
_entity_poly.pdbx_seq_one_letter_code
_entity_poly.pdbx_strand_id
1 'polypeptide(L)'
;MIKVFREIEASINAQDVDRMVAQMHPQATVTWLNGEVSRGHDEIKAYYQRMVKGDQRILDRYLTAAKISAPARFTVTARSQSPMAPWRMSSFRSPGDRSV
;
A
#
# COMPACT_ATOMS: atom_id res chain seq x y z
N MET A 1 -12.48 -14.74 -9.61
CA MET A 1 -11.22 -14.40 -8.93
C MET A 1 -11.17 -12.89 -8.76
N ILE A 2 -10.75 -12.40 -7.59
CA ILE A 2 -10.64 -10.95 -7.32
C ILE A 2 -9.59 -10.35 -8.27
N LYS A 3 -9.90 -9.18 -8.86
CA LYS A 3 -9.06 -8.55 -9.91
C LYS A 3 -7.59 -8.39 -9.47
N VAL A 4 -7.37 -7.97 -8.23
CA VAL A 4 -6.02 -7.77 -7.67
C VAL A 4 -5.19 -9.07 -7.63
N PHE A 5 -5.80 -10.24 -7.42
CA PHE A 5 -5.07 -11.52 -7.38
C PHE A 5 -4.58 -11.90 -8.78
N ARG A 6 -5.43 -11.73 -9.79
CA ARG A 6 -5.04 -11.98 -11.19
C ARG A 6 -3.91 -11.06 -11.63
N GLU A 7 -3.97 -9.80 -11.20
CA GLU A 7 -2.99 -8.80 -11.60
C GLU A 7 -1.62 -9.01 -10.91
N ILE A 8 -1.61 -9.31 -9.61
CA ILE A 8 -0.41 -9.70 -8.88
C ILE A 8 0.21 -10.96 -9.50
N GLU A 9 -0.60 -12.00 -9.76
CA GLU A 9 -0.14 -13.25 -10.38
C GLU A 9 0.49 -13.00 -11.76
N ALA A 10 -0.19 -12.25 -12.62
CA ALA A 10 0.30 -11.90 -13.95
C ALA A 10 1.60 -11.09 -13.87
N SER A 11 1.71 -10.15 -12.94
CA SER A 11 2.91 -9.32 -12.75
C SER A 11 4.12 -10.15 -12.33
N ILE A 12 3.94 -11.04 -11.35
CA ILE A 12 5.01 -11.95 -10.89
C ILE A 12 5.45 -12.88 -12.03
N ASN A 13 4.49 -13.49 -12.72
CA ASN A 13 4.77 -14.43 -13.81
C ASN A 13 5.38 -13.73 -15.04
N ALA A 14 5.17 -12.42 -15.21
CA ALA A 14 5.83 -11.60 -16.23
C ALA A 14 7.18 -11.03 -15.78
N GLN A 15 7.57 -11.24 -14.52
CA GLN A 15 8.75 -10.64 -13.88
C GLN A 15 8.76 -9.10 -13.93
N ASP A 16 7.56 -8.53 -13.78
CA ASP A 16 7.30 -7.10 -13.81
C ASP A 16 7.00 -6.61 -12.38
N VAL A 17 8.07 -6.22 -11.67
CA VAL A 17 7.98 -5.74 -10.29
C VAL A 17 7.23 -4.41 -10.19
N ASP A 18 7.33 -3.55 -11.21
CA ASP A 18 6.65 -2.25 -11.22
C ASP A 18 5.13 -2.43 -11.32
N ARG A 19 4.70 -3.32 -12.21
CA ARG A 19 3.28 -3.72 -12.31
C ARG A 19 2.77 -4.36 -11.03
N MET A 20 3.61 -5.15 -10.35
CA MET A 20 3.27 -5.78 -9.08
C MET A 20 3.04 -4.75 -7.97
N VAL A 21 3.99 -3.84 -7.74
CA VAL A 21 3.89 -2.86 -6.64
C VAL A 21 2.80 -1.80 -6.87
N ALA A 22 2.42 -1.55 -8.13
CA ALA A 22 1.29 -0.68 -8.46
C ALA A 22 -0.05 -1.16 -7.88
N GLN A 23 -0.17 -2.44 -7.53
CA GLN A 23 -1.35 -3.02 -6.88
C GLN A 23 -1.34 -2.87 -5.35
N MET A 24 -0.28 -2.30 -4.78
CA MET A 24 -0.03 -2.25 -3.34
C MET A 24 -0.07 -0.82 -2.81
N HIS A 25 -0.42 -0.67 -1.54
CA HIS A 25 -0.27 0.61 -0.84
C HIS A 25 1.21 1.08 -0.87
N PRO A 26 1.52 2.39 -0.95
CA PRO A 26 2.90 2.89 -0.98
C PRO A 26 3.78 2.42 0.19
N GLN A 27 3.16 2.13 1.35
CA GLN A 27 3.81 1.58 2.55
C GLN A 27 3.59 0.08 2.74
N ALA A 28 3.34 -0.67 1.66
CA ALA A 28 3.14 -2.12 1.75
C ALA A 28 4.36 -2.83 2.35
N THR A 29 4.11 -3.91 3.09
CA THR A 29 5.16 -4.79 3.62
C THR A 29 5.07 -6.13 2.91
N VAL A 30 6.21 -6.63 2.44
CA VAL A 30 6.34 -7.95 1.81
C VAL A 30 7.33 -8.77 2.63
N THR A 31 6.93 -9.98 3.00
CA THR A 31 7.82 -10.99 3.59
C THR A 31 8.17 -12.00 2.51
N TRP A 32 9.47 -12.22 2.31
CA TRP A 32 10.00 -13.09 1.27
C TRP A 32 10.27 -14.51 1.78
N LEU A 33 10.47 -15.45 0.87
CA LEU A 33 10.65 -16.88 1.19
C LEU A 33 11.90 -17.16 2.04
N ASN A 34 12.90 -16.29 1.98
CA ASN A 34 14.11 -16.38 2.80
C ASN A 34 13.98 -15.66 4.16
N GLY A 35 12.78 -15.19 4.52
CA GLY A 35 12.51 -14.49 5.78
C GLY A 35 12.87 -13.02 5.80
N GLU A 36 13.46 -12.46 4.73
CA GLU A 36 13.65 -11.02 4.61
C GLU A 36 12.30 -10.29 4.53
N VAL A 37 12.29 -9.03 5.00
CA VAL A 37 11.11 -8.18 5.00
C VAL A 37 11.44 -6.86 4.31
N SER A 38 10.66 -6.48 3.32
CA SER A 38 10.73 -5.18 2.65
C SER A 38 9.54 -4.31 3.03
N ARG A 39 9.77 -3.02 3.27
CA ARG A 39 8.77 -2.00 3.60
C ARG A 39 8.79 -0.87 2.57
N GLY A 40 7.65 -0.67 1.93
CA GLY A 40 7.48 0.30 0.86
C GLY A 40 8.02 -0.19 -0.49
N HIS A 41 7.61 0.50 -1.55
CA HIS A 41 7.90 0.09 -2.93
C HIS A 41 9.40 0.02 -3.23
N ASP A 42 10.19 0.95 -2.70
CA ASP A 42 11.63 1.02 -2.99
C ASP A 42 12.38 -0.20 -2.45
N GLU A 43 12.12 -0.60 -1.19
CA GLU A 43 12.73 -1.81 -0.61
C GLU A 43 12.26 -3.09 -1.32
N ILE A 44 11.00 -3.13 -1.76
CA ILE A 44 10.47 -4.27 -2.52
C ILE A 44 11.19 -4.41 -3.86
N LYS A 45 11.35 -3.30 -4.59
CA LYS A 45 12.07 -3.28 -5.88
C LYS A 45 13.55 -3.61 -5.71
N ALA A 46 14.19 -3.10 -4.67
CA ALA A 46 15.59 -3.39 -4.37
C ALA A 46 15.80 -4.89 -4.07
N TYR A 47 14.90 -5.51 -3.29
CA TYR A 47 14.92 -6.97 -3.08
C TYR A 47 14.78 -7.72 -4.41
N TYR A 48 13.77 -7.34 -5.21
CA TYR A 48 13.50 -7.99 -6.49
C TYR A 48 14.69 -7.91 -7.45
N GLN A 49 15.35 -6.75 -7.51
CA GLN A 49 16.55 -6.56 -8.33
C GLN A 49 17.68 -7.47 -7.89
N ARG A 50 17.98 -7.57 -6.59
CA ARG A 50 19.06 -8.44 -6.09
C ARG A 50 18.77 -9.92 -6.31
N MET A 51 17.52 -10.35 -6.12
CA MET A 51 17.20 -11.78 -6.05
C MET A 51 16.75 -12.37 -7.40
N VAL A 52 16.12 -11.59 -8.27
CA VAL A 52 15.35 -12.11 -9.41
C VAL A 52 15.77 -11.51 -10.76
N LYS A 53 16.29 -10.28 -10.81
CA LYS A 53 16.54 -9.59 -12.10
C LYS A 53 17.98 -9.17 -12.36
N GLY A 54 18.74 -8.85 -11.32
CA GLY A 54 20.10 -8.31 -11.44
C GLY A 54 21.11 -9.34 -11.96
N ASP A 55 22.30 -8.85 -12.30
CA ASP A 55 23.38 -9.67 -12.86
C ASP A 55 23.86 -10.76 -11.88
N GLN A 56 23.67 -10.52 -10.57
CA GLN A 56 23.98 -11.45 -9.49
C GLN A 56 22.71 -12.08 -8.89
N ARG A 57 21.62 -12.15 -9.68
CA ARG A 57 20.37 -12.77 -9.23
C ARG A 57 20.59 -14.22 -8.80
N ILE A 58 19.86 -14.62 -7.77
CA ILE A 58 19.88 -15.97 -7.23
C ILE A 58 18.82 -16.85 -7.90
N LEU A 59 17.76 -16.24 -8.42
CA LEU A 59 16.62 -16.91 -9.02
C LEU A 59 16.34 -16.38 -10.42
N ASP A 60 16.27 -17.25 -11.41
CA ASP A 60 15.94 -16.84 -12.79
C ASP A 60 14.47 -16.49 -12.95
N ARG A 61 13.58 -17.32 -12.40
CA ARG A 61 12.13 -17.17 -12.53
C ARG A 61 11.42 -18.03 -11.49
N TYR A 62 10.29 -17.54 -10.99
CA TYR A 62 9.33 -18.34 -10.24
C TYR A 62 7.92 -18.11 -10.78
N LEU A 63 7.11 -19.17 -10.75
CA LEU A 63 5.72 -19.11 -11.14
C LEU A 63 4.84 -19.08 -9.90
N THR A 64 3.82 -18.25 -9.95
CA THR A 64 2.82 -18.11 -8.89
C THR A 64 1.44 -18.48 -9.43
N ALA A 65 0.64 -19.12 -8.58
CA ALA A 65 -0.78 -19.36 -8.80
C ALA A 65 -1.54 -18.92 -7.55
N ALA A 66 -2.23 -17.78 -7.62
CA ALA A 66 -2.96 -17.20 -6.52
C ALA A 66 -4.28 -17.95 -6.31
N LYS A 67 -4.54 -18.39 -5.07
CA LYS A 67 -5.77 -19.11 -4.71
C LYS A 67 -6.41 -18.48 -3.48
N ILE A 68 -7.75 -18.42 -3.49
CA ILE A 68 -8.56 -18.10 -2.32
C ILE A 68 -9.14 -19.41 -1.81
N SER A 69 -8.67 -19.88 -0.66
CA SER A 69 -9.09 -21.16 -0.08
C SER A 69 -10.43 -21.08 0.68
N ALA A 70 -10.84 -19.88 1.09
CA ALA A 70 -12.09 -19.63 1.80
C ALA A 70 -12.65 -18.23 1.44
N PRO A 71 -13.95 -17.97 1.59
CA PRO A 71 -14.54 -16.67 1.29
C PRO A 71 -13.83 -15.51 2.00
N ALA A 72 -13.39 -14.50 1.24
CA ALA A 72 -12.78 -13.30 1.79
C ALA A 72 -13.88 -12.35 2.31
N ARG A 73 -13.69 -11.82 3.53
CA ARG A 73 -14.54 -10.75 4.09
C ARG A 73 -13.80 -9.43 3.97
N PHE A 74 -14.38 -8.49 3.24
CA PHE A 74 -13.88 -7.12 3.14
C PHE A 74 -14.63 -6.23 4.12
N THR A 75 -13.92 -5.69 5.10
CA THR A 75 -14.48 -4.72 6.06
C THR A 75 -14.12 -3.31 5.60
N VAL A 76 -15.07 -2.39 5.66
CA VAL A 76 -14.80 -0.96 5.46
C VAL A 76 -14.92 -0.27 6.82
N THR A 77 -13.89 0.48 7.21
CA THR A 77 -14.00 1.40 8.34
C THR A 77 -14.20 2.79 7.76
N ALA A 78 -15.45 3.27 7.76
CA ALA A 78 -15.72 4.66 7.46
C ALA A 78 -15.09 5.51 8.57
N ARG A 79 -14.06 6.29 8.24
CA ARG A 79 -13.61 7.37 9.14
C ARG A 79 -14.71 8.42 9.12
N SER A 80 -15.47 8.51 10.20
CA SER A 80 -16.31 9.67 10.46
C SER A 80 -15.41 10.91 10.48
N GLN A 81 -15.45 11.71 9.43
CA GLN A 81 -15.04 13.11 9.55
C GLN A 81 -16.11 13.76 10.42
N SER A 82 -15.77 13.99 11.69
CA SER A 82 -16.63 14.76 12.57
C SER A 82 -16.79 16.15 11.93
N PRO A 83 -18.01 16.61 11.59
CA PRO A 83 -18.18 17.98 11.15
C PRO A 83 -17.73 18.89 12.30
N MET A 84 -16.80 19.80 12.02
CA MET A 84 -16.44 20.83 13.00
C MET A 84 -17.73 21.52 13.47
N ALA A 85 -17.97 21.48 14.79
CA ALA A 85 -19.17 22.06 15.34
C ALA A 85 -19.15 23.60 15.16
N PRO A 86 -20.27 24.22 14.75
CA PRO A 86 -20.32 25.64 14.34
C PRO A 86 -19.99 26.62 15.47
N TRP A 87 -19.97 26.19 16.72
CA TRP A 87 -19.68 27.04 17.88
C TRP A 87 -18.19 27.36 18.09
N ARG A 88 -17.27 26.76 17.32
CA ARG A 88 -15.83 27.10 17.35
C ARG A 88 -15.44 28.34 16.51
N MET A 89 -16.41 29.09 15.96
CA MET A 89 -16.13 30.34 15.21
C MET A 89 -16.25 31.64 16.02
N SER A 90 -16.75 31.61 17.26
CA SER A 90 -17.05 32.85 18.01
C SER A 90 -16.20 33.03 19.28
N SER A 91 -14.90 33.30 19.13
CA SER A 91 -14.12 33.94 20.20
C SER A 91 -12.79 34.52 19.70
N PHE A 92 -12.85 35.47 18.77
CA PHE A 92 -11.82 36.50 18.72
C PHE A 92 -12.47 37.87 18.51
N ARG A 93 -12.99 38.43 19.60
CA ARG A 93 -13.34 39.85 19.66
C ARG A 93 -12.13 40.55 20.28
N SER A 94 -11.40 41.32 19.47
CA SER A 94 -10.29 42.15 19.97
C SER A 94 -10.82 43.18 20.96
N PRO A 95 -10.17 43.38 22.12
CA PRO A 95 -10.57 44.39 23.08
C PRO A 95 -10.03 45.75 22.63
N GLY A 96 -10.85 46.54 21.96
CA GLY A 96 -10.43 47.88 21.53
C GLY A 96 -11.45 48.61 20.69
N ASP A 97 -12.67 48.78 21.19
CA ASP A 97 -13.48 49.91 20.74
C ASP A 97 -14.47 50.34 21.84
N ARG A 98 -14.05 51.32 22.63
CA ARG A 98 -14.93 52.19 23.42
C ARG A 98 -14.49 53.61 23.10
N SER A 99 -15.28 54.34 22.32
CA SER A 99 -15.32 55.80 22.45
C SER A 99 -16.57 56.40 21.80
N VAL A 100 -17.31 57.10 22.66
CA VAL A 100 -18.25 58.23 22.45
C VAL A 100 -19.60 57.92 21.79
#